data_AF-A0A8T7AEY6-F1
#
_entry.id   AF-A0A8T7AEY6-F1
#
_cell.length_a   1.000
_cell.length_b   1.000
_cell.length_c   1.000
_cell.angle_alpha   90.00
_cell.angle_beta   90.00
_cell.angle_gamma   90.00
#
_symmetry.space_group_name_H-M   'P 1'
#
loop_
_entity.id
_entity.type
_entity.pdbx_description
1 polymer ?
#
loop_
_entity_poly.entity_id
_entity_poly.type
_entity_poly.pdbx_seq_one_letter_code
_entity_poly.pdbx_strand_id
1 'polypeptide(L)'
;CGLLIFSGIPLLNFLACYWLWVSYRQDSETLDRVGQEVLNFQISVYLYLLLSLFMVIAGIGIITTPLLLIYHLMMTLLALVYVARAKDFHYPANIPIIQGRPVKA
;
A
#
# COMPACT_ATOMS: atom_id res chain seq x y z
N CYS A 1 3.34 -14.50 -20.86
CA CYS A 1 4.44 -14.11 -19.95
C CYS A 1 4.26 -12.74 -19.28
N GLY A 2 3.81 -11.67 -19.98
CA GLY A 2 3.67 -10.33 -19.37
C GLY A 2 2.63 -10.18 -18.24
N LEU A 3 1.50 -10.89 -18.32
CA LEU A 3 0.44 -10.84 -17.29
C LEU A 3 0.89 -11.38 -15.93
N LEU A 4 1.76 -12.40 -15.90
CA LEU A 4 2.26 -13.00 -14.65
C LEU A 4 3.22 -12.08 -13.91
N ILE A 5 4.02 -11.29 -14.64
CA ILE A 5 4.91 -10.28 -14.05
C ILE A 5 4.07 -9.13 -13.47
N PHE A 6 3.03 -8.73 -14.20
CA PHE A 6 2.13 -7.66 -13.79
C PHE A 6 1.26 -8.03 -12.57
N SER A 7 0.83 -9.28 -12.44
CA SER A 7 0.04 -9.73 -11.28
C SER A 7 0.89 -10.29 -10.13
N GLY A 8 1.95 -11.03 -10.45
CA GLY A 8 2.75 -11.77 -9.46
C GLY A 8 3.61 -10.87 -8.57
N ILE A 9 4.25 -9.85 -9.14
CA ILE A 9 5.10 -8.92 -8.39
C ILE A 9 4.30 -8.12 -7.34
N PRO A 10 3.17 -7.48 -7.69
CA PRO A 10 2.41 -6.72 -6.69
C PRO A 10 1.71 -7.62 -5.66
N LEU A 11 1.33 -8.86 -6.01
CA LEU A 11 0.82 -9.84 -5.03
C LEU A 11 1.90 -10.23 -4.02
N LEU A 12 3.12 -10.51 -4.48
CA LEU A 12 4.23 -10.86 -3.61
C LEU A 12 4.62 -9.70 -2.70
N ASN A 13 4.63 -8.47 -3.23
CA ASN A 13 4.88 -7.25 -2.44
C ASN A 13 3.82 -7.05 -1.35
N PHE A 14 2.54 -7.25 -1.67
CA PHE A 14 1.47 -7.21 -0.68
C PHE A 14 1.64 -8.28 0.41
N LEU A 15 1.95 -9.52 0.01
CA LEU A 15 2.14 -10.63 0.94
C LEU A 15 3.36 -10.41 1.85
N ALA A 16 4.45 -9.82 1.32
CA ALA A 16 5.63 -9.46 2.09
C ALA A 16 5.34 -8.38 3.14
N CYS A 17 4.64 -7.29 2.77
CA CYS A 17 4.21 -6.27 3.73
C CYS A 17 3.28 -6.85 4.80
N TYR A 18 2.37 -7.76 4.41
CA TYR A 18 1.46 -8.41 5.35
C TYR A 18 2.21 -9.29 6.34
N TRP A 19 3.14 -10.10 5.85
CA TRP A 19 3.94 -10.99 6.69
C TRP A 19 4.84 -10.22 7.66
N LEU A 20 5.42 -9.11 7.19
CA LEU A 20 6.23 -8.21 8.01
C LEU A 20 5.40 -7.54 9.12
N TRP A 21 4.20 -7.05 8.79
CA TRP A 21 3.29 -6.52 9.82
C TRP A 21 2.90 -7.58 10.84
N VAL A 22 2.51 -8.80 10.42
CA VAL A 22 2.14 -9.88 11.35
C VAL A 22 3.30 -10.29 12.27
N SER A 23 4.54 -10.23 11.78
CA SER A 23 5.71 -10.57 12.57
C SER A 23 5.98 -9.56 13.69
N TYR A 24 5.84 -8.26 13.40
CA TYR A 24 6.24 -7.20 14.33
C TYR A 24 5.07 -6.47 15.01
N ARG A 25 3.81 -6.81 14.69
CA ARG A 25 2.62 -6.19 15.30
C ARG A 25 2.51 -6.37 16.81
N GLN A 26 3.19 -7.37 17.39
CA GLN A 26 3.17 -7.63 18.83
C GLN A 26 4.28 -6.88 19.59
N ASP A 27 5.32 -6.42 18.88
CA ASP A 27 6.49 -5.79 19.50
C ASP A 27 6.27 -4.30 19.83
N SER A 28 5.45 -3.59 19.04
CA SER A 28 5.17 -2.17 19.27
C SER A 28 3.83 -1.73 18.68
N GLU A 29 3.04 -1.00 19.47
CA GLU A 29 1.76 -0.42 19.05
C GLU A 29 1.92 0.59 17.90
N THR A 30 3.04 1.31 17.87
CA THR A 30 3.38 2.22 16.76
C THR A 30 3.61 1.45 15.46
N LEU A 31 4.27 0.29 15.52
CA LEU A 31 4.45 -0.58 14.36
C LEU A 31 3.13 -1.22 13.92
N ASP A 32 2.25 -1.56 14.86
CA ASP A 32 0.92 -2.09 14.51
C ASP A 32 0.12 -1.05 13.71
N ARG A 33 0.12 0.22 14.14
CA ARG A 33 -0.58 1.30 13.43
C ARG A 33 0.05 1.62 12.07
N VAL A 34 1.37 1.79 12.00
CA VAL A 34 2.07 2.11 10.74
C VAL A 34 1.92 0.96 9.73
N GLY A 35 2.03 -0.30 10.18
CA GLY A 35 1.88 -1.45 9.29
C GLY A 35 0.46 -1.62 8.74
N GLN A 36 -0.56 -1.31 9.54
CA GLN A 36 -1.95 -1.28 9.06
C GLN A 36 -2.19 -0.19 8.00
N GLU A 37 -1.63 1.00 8.20
CA GLU A 37 -1.72 2.09 7.21
C GLU A 37 -1.03 1.73 5.89
N VAL A 38 0.17 1.14 5.96
CA VAL A 38 0.91 0.66 4.79
C VAL A 38 0.13 -0.43 4.06
N LEU A 39 -0.48 -1.37 4.79
CA LEU A 39 -1.31 -2.41 4.19
C LEU A 39 -2.56 -1.85 3.50
N ASN A 40 -3.27 -0.92 4.14
CA ASN A 40 -4.43 -0.26 3.57
C ASN A 40 -4.05 0.50 2.28
N PHE A 41 -2.89 1.15 2.24
CA PHE A 41 -2.36 1.80 1.04
C PHE A 41 -2.05 0.79 -0.07
N GLN A 42 -1.34 -0.30 0.26
CA GLN A 42 -0.97 -1.33 -0.72
C GLN A 42 -2.20 -2.01 -1.34
N ILE A 43 -3.24 -2.27 -0.55
CA ILE A 43 -4.53 -2.81 -1.03
C ILE A 43 -5.23 -1.80 -1.94
N SER A 44 -5.26 -0.52 -1.56
CA SER A 44 -5.89 0.54 -2.36
C SER A 44 -5.20 0.66 -3.74
N VAL A 45 -3.87 0.64 -3.77
CA VAL A 45 -3.09 0.66 -5.01
C VAL A 45 -3.36 -0.57 -5.87
N TYR A 46 -3.51 -1.75 -5.25
CA TYR A 46 -3.84 -2.98 -5.97
C TYR A 46 -5.23 -2.91 -6.61
N LEU A 47 -6.22 -2.36 -5.90
CA LEU A 47 -7.57 -2.11 -6.42
C LEU A 47 -7.54 -1.12 -7.60
N TYR A 48 -6.79 -0.03 -7.49
CA TYR A 48 -6.63 0.93 -8.59
C TYR A 48 -5.91 0.32 -9.79
N LEU A 49 -4.92 -0.55 -9.57
CA LEU A 49 -4.23 -1.29 -10.63
C LEU A 49 -5.20 -2.22 -11.37
N LEU A 50 -6.04 -2.95 -10.62
CA LEU A 50 -7.07 -3.83 -11.19
C LEU A 50 -8.09 -3.05 -12.02
N LEU A 51 -8.53 -1.89 -11.52
CA LEU A 51 -9.43 -0.99 -12.25
C LEU A 51 -8.76 -0.43 -13.51
N SER A 52 -7.49 -0.03 -13.42
CA SER A 52 -6.69 0.44 -14.56
C SER A 52 -6.57 -0.63 -15.64
N LEU A 53 -6.34 -1.90 -15.26
CA LEU A 53 -6.28 -3.02 -16.19
C LEU A 53 -7.58 -3.18 -16.98
N PHE A 54 -8.74 -2.97 -16.34
CA PHE A 54 -10.04 -2.97 -17.01
C PHE A 54 -10.20 -1.76 -17.95
N MET A 55 -9.68 -0.60 -17.54
CA MET A 55 -9.66 0.65 -18.34
C MET A 55 -8.63 0.65 -19.48
N VAL A 56 -7.66 -0.28 -19.53
CA VAL A 56 -6.74 -0.42 -20.68
C VAL A 56 -7.51 -0.73 -21.96
N ILE A 57 -8.61 -1.48 -21.88
CA ILE A 57 -9.49 -1.76 -23.04
C ILE A 57 -10.07 -0.47 -23.64
N ALA A 58 -10.25 0.57 -22.79
CA ALA A 58 -10.74 1.89 -23.19
C ALA A 58 -9.61 2.88 -23.58
N GLY A 59 -8.34 2.45 -23.61
CA GLY A 59 -7.18 3.30 -23.95
C GLY A 59 -6.70 4.25 -22.84
N ILE A 60 -7.50 4.49 -21.81
CA ILE A 60 -7.19 5.38 -20.68
C ILE A 60 -6.09 4.80 -19.77
N GLY A 61 -6.03 3.46 -19.67
CA GLY A 61 -5.06 2.78 -18.81
C GLY A 61 -3.58 3.11 -19.11
N ILE A 62 -3.24 3.52 -20.33
CA ILE A 62 -1.86 3.89 -20.70
C ILE A 62 -1.37 5.14 -19.93
N ILE A 63 -2.26 6.09 -19.63
CA ILE A 63 -1.92 7.31 -18.88
C ILE A 63 -2.04 7.07 -17.38
N THR A 64 -3.05 6.31 -16.95
CA THR A 64 -3.31 6.03 -15.54
C THR A 64 -2.21 5.17 -14.90
N THR A 65 -1.62 4.23 -15.64
CA THR A 65 -0.59 3.32 -15.12
C THR A 65 0.70 4.02 -14.66
N PRO A 66 1.36 4.88 -15.47
CA PRO A 66 2.55 5.61 -15.02
C PRO A 66 2.24 6.61 -13.89
N LEU A 67 1.05 7.22 -13.90
CA LEU A 67 0.64 8.15 -12.83
C LEU A 67 0.52 7.43 -11.47
N LEU A 68 -0.07 6.23 -11.46
CA LEU A 68 -0.15 5.38 -10.27
C LEU A 68 1.22 4.93 -9.77
N LEU A 69 2.15 4.63 -10.69
CA LEU A 69 3.50 4.22 -10.33
C LEU A 69 4.26 5.37 -9.62
N ILE A 70 4.17 6.59 -10.15
CA ILE A 70 4.78 7.78 -9.55
C ILE A 70 4.17 8.06 -8.17
N TYR A 71 2.85 7.97 -8.07
CA TYR A 71 2.15 8.17 -6.79
C TYR A 71 2.55 7.11 -5.75
N HIS A 72 2.62 5.83 -6.13
CA HIS A 72 3.09 4.74 -5.26
C HIS A 72 4.51 5.01 -4.76
N LEU A 73 5.41 5.43 -5.65
CA LEU A 73 6.79 5.78 -5.30
C LEU A 73 6.85 6.96 -4.31
N MET A 74 6.14 8.06 -4.57
CA MET A 74 6.12 9.23 -3.69
C MET A 74 5.61 8.89 -2.30
N MET A 75 4.53 8.13 -2.21
CA MET A 75 3.91 7.77 -0.92
C MET A 75 4.81 6.84 -0.12
N THR A 76 5.49 5.90 -0.79
CA THR A 76 6.48 5.02 -0.14
C THR A 76 7.68 5.81 0.40
N LEU A 77 8.18 6.79 -0.36
CA LEU A 77 9.27 7.67 0.08
C LEU A 77 8.86 8.56 1.26
N LEU A 78 7.65 9.13 1.22
CA LEU A 78 7.13 9.94 2.33
C LEU A 78 7.01 9.10 3.61
N ALA A 79 6.46 7.90 3.52
CA ALA A 79 6.34 7.03 4.68
C ALA A 79 7.69 6.61 5.26
N LEU A 80 8.69 6.34 4.40
CA LEU A 80 10.05 6.07 4.85
C LEU A 80 10.61 7.25 5.67
N VAL A 81 10.45 8.48 5.17
CA VAL A 81 10.91 9.69 5.86
C VAL A 81 10.16 9.92 7.17
N TYR A 82 8.86 9.62 7.22
CA TYR A 82 8.06 9.81 8.43
C TYR A 82 8.37 8.77 9.52
N VAL A 83 8.56 7.50 9.14
CA VAL A 83 9.03 6.45 10.06
C VAL A 83 10.40 6.82 10.63
N ALA A 84 11.31 7.32 9.79
CA ALA A 84 12.62 7.80 10.24
C ALA A 84 12.53 9.00 11.21
N ARG A 85 11.43 9.76 11.19
CA ARG A 85 11.17 10.89 12.09
C ARG A 85 10.29 10.53 13.29
N ALA A 86 9.92 9.25 13.46
CA ALA A 86 8.96 8.79 14.48
C ALA A 86 7.65 9.61 14.52
N LYS A 87 7.22 10.14 13.36
CA LYS A 87 5.97 10.88 13.21
C LYS A 87 4.93 10.00 12.53
N ASP A 88 3.70 10.09 13.00
CA ASP A 88 2.56 9.41 12.39
C ASP A 88 2.27 9.96 11.00
N PHE A 89 2.16 9.07 10.01
CA PHE A 89 1.93 9.44 8.62
C PHE A 89 0.65 8.81 8.08
N HIS A 90 -0.44 9.56 8.14
CA HIS A 90 -1.65 9.20 7.42
C HIS A 90 -1.42 9.35 5.92
N TYR A 91 -1.54 8.24 5.19
CA TYR A 91 -1.54 8.23 3.73
C TYR A 91 -2.83 8.89 3.19
N PRO A 92 -2.79 10.08 2.56
CA PRO A 92 -3.96 10.65 1.91
C PRO A 92 -4.38 9.77 0.73
N ALA A 93 -5.64 9.32 0.71
CA ALA A 93 -6.25 8.33 -0.21
C ALA A 93 -6.07 6.84 0.13
N ASN A 94 -5.88 6.50 1.41
CA ASN A 94 -6.10 5.14 1.88
C ASN A 94 -7.61 4.83 2.00
N ILE A 95 -8.03 3.62 1.63
CA ILE A 95 -9.31 3.07 2.06
C ILE A 95 -9.03 2.31 3.36
N PRO A 96 -9.56 2.74 4.51
CA PRO A 96 -9.32 2.08 5.79
C PRO A 96 -10.10 0.75 5.83
N ILE A 97 -9.48 -0.31 5.31
CA ILE A 97 -10.06 -1.67 5.30
C ILE A 97 -9.73 -2.38 6.62
N ILE A 98 -8.52 -2.18 7.13
CA ILE A 98 -8.07 -2.71 8.41
C ILE A 98 -8.11 -1.54 9.41
N GLN A 99 -9.07 -1.58 10.33
CA GLN A 99 -9.22 -0.59 11.40
C GLN A 99 -8.44 -1.09 12.63
N GLY A 100 -7.39 -0.36 13.01
CA GLY A 100 -6.59 -0.66 14.19
C GLY A 100 -7.42 -0.66 15.46
N ARG A 101 -7.13 -1.61 16.36
CA ARG A 101 -7.81 -1.72 17.65
C ARG A 101 -7.71 -0.38 18.40
N PRO A 102 -8.77 0.04 19.12
CA PRO A 102 -8.71 1.23 19.95
C PRO A 102 -7.60 1.07 20.99
N VAL A 103 -6.76 2.10 21.08
CA VAL A 103 -5.69 2.26 22.06
C VAL A 103 -6.25 1.95 23.45
N LYS A 104 -5.73 0.90 24.10
CA LYS A 104 -5.91 0.78 25.55
C LYS A 104 -4.90 1.73 26.17
N ALA A 105 -5.43 2.88 26.60
CA ALA A 105 -4.71 3.84 27.44
C ALA A 105 -4.17 3.17 28.71
#